data_AF-A0A942PQU8-F1
#
_entry.id   AF-A0A942PQU8-F1
#
_cell.length_a   1.000
_cell.length_b   1.000
_cell.length_c   1.000
_cell.angle_alpha   90.00
_cell.angle_beta   90.00
_cell.angle_gamma   90.00
#
_symmetry.space_group_name_H-M   'P 1'
#
loop_
_entity.id
_entity.type
_entity.pdbx_description
1 polymer ?
#
loop_
_entity_poly.entity_id
_entity_poly.type
_entity_poly.pdbx_seq_one_letter_code
_entity_poly.pdbx_strand_id
1 'polypeptide(L)'
;MNSPLTAMTLGAILAAGVTCSQAASLEAGKISYAKHCAACHGMAVPTWSITAIRNAINDRRSPMKSMSLLSDAELQDIALYLTSTGGVNADRLFDWAEAHYPALLAPPAVSQSLAGYYGRYYTQSQLTLGVRAGMVYLYDANNSMAGFVGLGTLSSWLIKAGL
;
A
#
# COMPACT_ATOMS: atom_id res chain seq x y z
N MET A 1 5.79 3.78 -45.73
CA MET A 1 5.92 4.91 -44.78
C MET A 1 4.64 4.97 -43.96
N ASN A 2 4.79 5.12 -42.65
CA ASN A 2 3.85 4.66 -41.64
C ASN A 2 2.61 5.56 -41.48
N SER A 3 1.47 4.86 -41.37
CA SER A 3 0.27 5.02 -40.52
C SER A 3 -0.34 6.39 -40.14
N PRO A 4 -1.69 6.52 -40.27
CA PRO A 4 -2.49 7.68 -39.83
C PRO A 4 -2.85 7.64 -38.33
N LEU A 5 -3.15 8.83 -37.80
CA LEU A 5 -3.69 9.12 -36.47
C LEU A 5 -5.00 8.36 -36.21
N THR A 6 -4.94 7.25 -35.47
CA THR A 6 -6.12 6.58 -34.91
C THR A 6 -5.83 6.18 -33.46
N ALA A 7 -6.25 7.01 -32.51
CA ALA A 7 -6.41 6.60 -31.12
C ALA A 7 -7.63 7.31 -30.54
N MET A 8 -8.39 6.55 -29.75
CA MET A 8 -9.59 6.92 -29.00
C MET A 8 -10.93 6.96 -29.75
N THR A 9 -11.49 5.78 -29.97
CA THR A 9 -12.91 5.52 -29.70
C THR A 9 -13.13 4.08 -29.24
N LEU A 10 -13.58 3.91 -28.00
CA LEU A 10 -14.56 2.96 -27.43
C LEU A 10 -14.75 3.48 -25.98
N GLY A 11 -15.83 4.15 -25.57
CA GLY A 11 -17.25 3.74 -25.65
C GLY A 11 -17.62 2.98 -24.36
N ALA A 12 -17.72 3.66 -23.22
CA ALA A 12 -18.94 3.95 -22.46
C ALA A 12 -19.70 2.74 -21.86
N ILE A 13 -19.81 2.70 -20.52
CA ILE A 13 -21.01 2.19 -19.83
C ILE A 13 -21.48 3.23 -18.80
N LEU A 14 -22.66 3.76 -19.12
CA LEU A 14 -23.72 4.45 -18.37
C LEU A 14 -23.46 5.04 -16.97
N ALA A 15 -23.85 6.32 -16.86
CA ALA A 15 -24.29 6.96 -15.63
C ALA A 15 -25.58 6.30 -15.09
N ALA A 16 -25.55 5.87 -13.84
CA ALA A 16 -26.70 5.81 -12.95
C ALA A 16 -26.24 6.36 -11.60
N GLY A 17 -26.95 7.37 -11.10
CA GLY A 17 -26.57 8.12 -9.91
C GLY A 17 -26.28 7.22 -8.72
N VAL A 18 -25.03 7.23 -8.29
CA VAL A 18 -24.63 6.91 -6.91
C VAL A 18 -23.58 7.94 -6.55
N THR A 19 -23.80 8.55 -5.40
CA THR A 19 -22.92 9.52 -4.74
C THR A 19 -21.46 9.14 -4.87
N CYS A 20 -20.58 10.15 -4.89
CA CYS A 20 -19.14 10.02 -4.75
C CYS A 20 -18.79 9.20 -3.50
N SER A 21 -18.80 7.86 -3.61
CA SER A 21 -17.98 7.01 -2.78
C SER A 21 -16.60 7.15 -3.36
N GLN A 22 -15.81 7.99 -2.72
CA GLN A 22 -14.37 7.97 -2.90
C GLN A 22 -13.96 6.49 -2.76
N ALA A 23 -13.52 5.88 -3.86
CA ALA A 23 -13.14 4.48 -3.84
C ALA A 23 -12.12 4.30 -2.72
N ALA A 24 -12.34 3.29 -1.87
CA ALA A 24 -11.54 3.13 -0.67
C ALA A 24 -10.04 3.17 -1.04
N SER A 25 -9.27 4.02 -0.36
CA SER A 25 -7.89 4.32 -0.73
C SER A 25 -6.91 3.72 0.27
N LEU A 26 -5.93 2.97 -0.24
CA LEU A 26 -4.90 2.35 0.58
C LEU A 26 -4.07 3.40 1.34
N GLU A 27 -3.85 4.55 0.69
CA GLU A 27 -3.10 5.67 1.23
C GLU A 27 -3.85 6.38 2.38
N ALA A 28 -5.13 6.73 2.19
CA ALA A 28 -5.91 7.31 3.29
C ALA A 28 -6.10 6.30 4.44
N GLY A 29 -6.16 5.01 4.13
CA GLY A 29 -6.18 3.94 5.12
C GLY A 29 -4.92 3.90 5.98
N LYS A 30 -3.75 4.03 5.35
CA LYS A 30 -2.46 4.14 6.06
C LYS A 30 -2.39 5.40 6.92
N ILE A 31 -2.70 6.56 6.36
CA ILE A 31 -2.67 7.84 7.07
C ILE A 31 -3.60 7.78 8.29
N SER A 32 -4.81 7.26 8.08
CA SER A 32 -5.80 7.10 9.14
C SER A 32 -5.31 6.10 10.19
N TYR A 33 -4.76 4.96 9.79
CA TYR A 33 -4.18 3.99 10.71
C TYR A 33 -3.03 4.59 11.55
N ALA A 34 -2.11 5.33 10.94
CA ALA A 34 -1.01 5.99 11.64
C ALA A 34 -1.52 7.00 12.68
N LYS A 35 -2.53 7.79 12.34
CA LYS A 35 -3.10 8.82 13.20
C LYS A 35 -3.95 8.25 14.34
N HIS A 36 -4.64 7.14 14.10
CA HIS A 36 -5.73 6.68 14.96
C HIS A 36 -5.47 5.33 15.65
N CYS A 37 -4.58 4.51 15.11
CA CYS A 37 -4.41 3.13 15.54
C CYS A 37 -2.97 2.82 15.98
N ALA A 38 -1.98 3.35 15.27
CA ALA A 38 -0.57 2.99 15.46
C ALA A 38 -0.01 3.33 16.86
N ALA A 39 -0.58 4.34 17.55
CA ALA A 39 -0.14 4.70 18.90
C ALA A 39 -0.36 3.58 19.94
N CYS A 40 -1.36 2.71 19.73
CA CYS A 40 -1.64 1.58 20.63
C CYS A 40 -1.32 0.22 20.00
N HIS A 41 -1.45 0.08 18.68
CA HIS A 41 -1.22 -1.17 17.96
C HIS A 41 0.18 -1.29 17.37
N GLY A 42 0.97 -0.21 17.34
CA GLY A 42 2.20 -0.14 16.56
C GLY A 42 1.94 -0.25 15.05
N MET A 43 3.01 -0.32 14.27
CA MET A 43 2.95 -0.60 12.82
C MET A 43 3.00 -2.10 12.50
N ALA A 44 3.34 -2.93 13.50
CA ALA A 44 3.25 -4.38 13.42
C ALA A 44 1.84 -4.81 13.82
N VAL A 45 0.93 -4.92 12.85
CA VAL A 45 -0.38 -5.52 13.15
C VAL A 45 -0.22 -6.97 13.59
N PRO A 46 -0.97 -7.41 14.61
CA PRO A 46 -0.93 -8.80 15.05
C PRO A 46 -1.35 -9.72 13.89
N THR A 47 -0.92 -10.99 13.95
CA THR A 47 -1.18 -12.07 12.98
C THR A 47 -2.66 -12.47 12.82
N TRP A 48 -3.57 -11.57 13.18
CA TRP A 48 -5.01 -11.76 13.08
C TRP A 48 -5.42 -11.90 11.62
N SER A 49 -6.41 -12.75 11.37
CA SER A 49 -6.93 -12.92 10.03
C SER A 49 -7.54 -11.60 9.53
N ILE A 50 -7.44 -11.38 8.21
CA ILE A 50 -8.05 -10.26 7.50
C ILE A 50 -9.52 -10.04 7.91
N THR A 51 -10.28 -11.13 8.08
CA THR A 51 -11.68 -11.10 8.53
C THR A 51 -11.81 -10.66 9.98
N ALA A 52 -10.94 -11.13 10.87
CA ALA A 52 -10.95 -10.72 12.27
C ALA A 52 -10.64 -9.22 12.44
N ILE A 53 -9.68 -8.70 11.65
CA ILE A 53 -9.36 -7.27 11.62
C ILE A 53 -10.56 -6.45 11.15
N ARG A 54 -11.21 -6.84 10.04
CA ARG A 54 -12.38 -6.14 9.51
C ARG A 54 -13.55 -6.13 10.50
N ASN A 55 -13.81 -7.27 11.15
CA ASN A 55 -14.87 -7.34 12.16
C ASN A 55 -14.54 -6.48 13.38
N ALA A 56 -13.27 -6.46 13.84
CA ALA A 56 -12.87 -5.60 14.96
C ALA A 56 -13.04 -4.10 14.67
N ILE A 57 -12.74 -3.67 13.44
CA ILE A 57 -12.97 -2.28 12.96
C ILE A 57 -14.47 -1.98 12.92
N ASN A 58 -15.26 -2.82 12.25
CA ASN A 58 -16.70 -2.59 12.04
C ASN A 58 -17.48 -2.63 13.35
N ASP A 59 -17.12 -3.54 14.27
CA ASP A 59 -17.78 -3.71 15.56
C ASP A 59 -17.38 -2.64 16.59
N ARG A 60 -16.40 -1.77 16.27
CA ARG A 60 -15.86 -0.71 17.15
C ARG A 60 -15.58 -1.22 18.57
N ARG A 61 -14.98 -2.42 18.69
CA ARG A 61 -14.84 -3.14 19.97
C ARG A 61 -13.96 -2.36 20.96
N SER A 62 -14.33 -2.37 22.25
CA SER A 62 -13.52 -1.77 23.32
C SER A 62 -12.22 -2.57 23.52
N PRO A 63 -11.01 -1.97 23.59
CA PRO A 63 -10.63 -0.58 23.92
C PRO A 63 -10.62 0.45 22.78
N MET A 64 -10.97 0.11 21.54
CA MET A 64 -11.02 1.04 20.40
C MET A 64 -12.29 1.93 20.39
N LYS A 65 -13.18 1.77 21.36
CA LYS A 65 -14.50 2.46 21.42
C LYS A 65 -14.40 3.98 21.60
N SER A 66 -13.25 4.52 21.99
CA SER A 66 -12.99 5.97 22.06
C SER A 66 -12.88 6.65 20.68
N MET A 67 -12.92 5.88 19.59
CA MET A 67 -12.76 6.33 18.20
C MET A 67 -14.08 6.64 17.49
N SER A 68 -15.09 7.14 18.20
CA SER A 68 -16.41 7.50 17.66
C SER A 68 -16.42 8.61 16.60
N LEU A 69 -15.26 8.98 16.06
CA LEU A 69 -15.02 10.08 15.13
C LEU A 69 -14.67 9.62 13.71
N LEU A 70 -14.43 8.33 13.46
CA LEU A 70 -14.14 7.82 12.12
C LEU A 70 -15.43 7.56 11.35
N SER A 71 -15.53 8.10 10.15
CA SER A 71 -16.58 7.80 9.19
C SER A 71 -16.47 6.37 8.67
N ASP A 72 -17.58 5.82 8.16
CA ASP A 72 -17.56 4.47 7.58
C ASP A 72 -16.61 4.36 6.38
N ALA A 73 -16.39 5.46 5.64
CA ALA A 73 -15.39 5.54 4.58
C ALA A 73 -13.96 5.43 5.12
N GLU A 74 -13.61 6.15 6.18
CA GLU A 74 -12.29 6.02 6.84
C GLU A 74 -12.07 4.62 7.41
N LEU A 75 -13.12 4.01 7.99
CA LEU A 75 -13.05 2.62 8.47
C LEU A 75 -12.83 1.63 7.32
N GLN A 76 -13.47 1.85 6.17
CA GLN A 76 -13.29 1.06 4.95
C GLN A 76 -11.86 1.19 4.41
N ASP A 77 -11.28 2.40 4.45
CA ASP A 77 -9.90 2.68 4.03
C ASP A 77 -8.89 2.00 4.95
N ILE A 78 -9.06 2.10 6.28
CA ILE A 78 -8.21 1.42 7.25
C ILE A 78 -8.31 -0.10 7.07
N ALA A 79 -9.53 -0.63 6.92
CA ALA A 79 -9.72 -2.05 6.67
C ALA A 79 -9.05 -2.47 5.35
N LEU A 80 -9.12 -1.66 4.29
CA LEU A 80 -8.41 -1.95 3.04
C LEU A 80 -6.89 -1.95 3.25
N TYR A 81 -6.34 -0.98 3.98
CA TYR A 81 -4.92 -0.93 4.32
C TYR A 81 -4.46 -2.19 5.06
N LEU A 82 -5.16 -2.55 6.13
CA LEU A 82 -4.81 -3.70 6.97
C LEU A 82 -5.07 -5.05 6.29
N THR A 83 -6.05 -5.11 5.38
CA THR A 83 -6.43 -6.36 4.71
C THR A 83 -5.79 -6.54 3.35
N SER A 84 -5.19 -5.49 2.79
CA SER A 84 -4.26 -5.65 1.70
C SER A 84 -3.06 -6.43 2.22
N THR A 85 -2.91 -7.66 1.74
CA THR A 85 -1.76 -8.51 2.04
C THR A 85 -0.42 -7.83 1.70
N GLY A 86 -0.47 -6.72 0.93
CA GLY A 86 0.67 -5.92 0.49
C GLY A 86 0.78 -4.49 1.02
N GLY A 87 -0.05 -4.00 1.93
CA GLY A 87 0.05 -2.62 2.46
C GLY A 87 0.93 -2.56 3.71
N VAL A 88 0.40 -3.03 4.83
CA VAL A 88 1.13 -3.08 6.11
C VAL A 88 2.39 -3.95 6.01
N ASN A 89 2.26 -5.13 5.41
CA ASN A 89 3.39 -6.03 5.24
C ASN A 89 4.46 -5.46 4.31
N ALA A 90 4.09 -4.70 3.28
CA ALA A 90 5.07 -4.02 2.47
C ALA A 90 5.73 -2.87 3.23
N ASP A 91 4.99 -2.09 4.03
CA ASP A 91 5.60 -1.08 4.90
C ASP A 91 6.62 -1.70 5.85
N ARG A 92 6.28 -2.82 6.51
CA ARG A 92 7.23 -3.55 7.38
C ARG A 92 8.47 -3.99 6.62
N LEU A 93 8.30 -4.52 5.40
CA LEU A 93 9.42 -4.89 4.55
C LEU A 93 10.25 -3.68 4.16
N PHE A 94 9.62 -2.55 3.81
CA PHE A 94 10.31 -1.34 3.39
C PHE A 94 11.10 -0.73 4.55
N ASP A 95 10.50 -0.61 5.73
CA ASP A 95 11.17 -0.12 6.94
C ASP A 95 12.39 -1.01 7.29
N TRP A 96 12.22 -2.33 7.22
CA TRP A 96 13.33 -3.27 7.40
C TRP A 96 14.42 -3.09 6.34
N ALA A 97 14.04 -2.92 5.07
CA ALA A 97 14.97 -2.77 3.96
C ALA A 97 15.74 -1.44 4.05
N GLU A 98 15.08 -0.34 4.43
CA GLU A 98 15.72 0.95 4.71
C GLU A 98 16.78 0.83 5.81
N ALA A 99 16.50 0.08 6.88
CA ALA A 99 17.45 -0.15 7.95
C ALA A 99 18.63 -1.05 7.54
N HIS A 100 18.42 -2.03 6.66
CA HIS A 100 19.45 -3.01 6.26
C HIS A 100 20.26 -2.59 5.03
N TYR A 101 19.68 -1.78 4.15
CA TYR A 101 20.31 -1.34 2.90
C TYR A 101 20.32 0.20 2.76
N PRO A 102 20.82 0.95 3.75
CA PRO A 102 20.75 2.41 3.76
C PRO A 102 21.53 3.07 2.61
N ALA A 103 22.55 2.39 2.06
CA ALA A 103 23.27 2.89 0.88
C ALA A 103 22.39 2.95 -0.39
N LEU A 104 21.32 2.16 -0.44
CA LEU A 104 20.40 2.06 -1.58
C LEU A 104 19.04 2.68 -1.27
N LEU A 105 18.57 2.60 -0.02
CA LEU A 105 17.21 2.93 0.37
C LEU A 105 17.20 4.09 1.38
N ALA A 106 17.92 5.16 1.03
CA ALA A 106 17.95 6.40 1.79
C ALA A 106 17.57 7.62 0.91
N PRO A 107 17.08 8.71 1.52
CA PRO A 107 16.53 8.75 2.89
C PRO A 107 15.27 7.87 3.02
N PRO A 108 14.84 7.51 4.25
CA PRO A 108 13.55 6.87 4.45
C PRO A 108 12.43 7.59 3.72
N ALA A 109 11.60 6.83 3.01
CA ALA A 109 10.62 7.38 2.10
C ALA A 109 9.20 7.07 2.57
N VAL A 110 8.23 7.85 2.07
CA VAL A 110 6.81 7.60 2.35
C VAL A 110 6.28 6.67 1.27
N SER A 111 5.56 5.63 1.69
CA SER A 111 4.89 4.73 0.74
C SER A 111 3.77 5.44 0.01
N GLN A 112 3.55 5.04 -1.23
CA GLN A 112 2.55 5.61 -2.12
C GLN A 112 1.95 4.51 -2.99
N SER A 113 0.72 4.71 -3.45
CA SER A 113 0.04 3.84 -4.40
C SER A 113 0.04 4.45 -5.80
N LEU A 114 0.62 3.76 -6.78
CA LEU A 114 0.63 4.21 -8.18
C LEU A 114 0.52 3.04 -9.15
N ALA A 115 -0.42 3.11 -10.11
CA ALA A 115 -0.60 2.11 -11.17
C ALA A 115 -0.68 0.65 -10.67
N GLY A 116 -1.26 0.44 -9.48
CA GLY A 116 -1.39 -0.88 -8.85
C GLY A 116 -0.15 -1.36 -8.10
N TYR A 117 0.91 -0.55 -8.02
CA TYR A 117 2.03 -0.74 -7.11
C TYR A 117 1.79 0.01 -5.81
N TYR A 118 2.22 -0.59 -4.72
CA TYR A 118 2.38 0.07 -3.42
C TYR A 118 3.87 0.09 -3.09
N GLY A 119 4.49 1.26 -3.01
CA GLY A 119 5.95 1.35 -2.94
C GLY A 119 6.49 2.68 -2.47
N ARG A 120 7.80 2.75 -2.29
CA ARG A 120 8.57 3.93 -1.87
C ARG A 120 9.59 4.30 -2.93
N TYR A 121 9.71 5.60 -3.20
CA TYR A 121 10.74 6.14 -4.09
C TYR A 121 11.84 6.80 -3.26
N TYR A 122 13.08 6.38 -3.49
CA TYR A 122 14.27 6.84 -2.78
C TYR A 122 15.02 7.83 -3.68
N THR A 123 14.99 9.10 -3.30
CA THR A 123 15.48 10.20 -4.16
C THR A 123 16.99 10.17 -4.35
N GLN A 124 17.75 9.63 -3.40
CA GLN A 124 19.23 9.60 -3.48
C GLN A 124 19.72 8.58 -4.51
N SER A 125 19.14 7.38 -4.51
CA SER A 125 19.52 6.29 -5.41
C SER A 125 18.65 6.24 -6.67
N GLN A 126 17.56 7.01 -6.69
CA GLN A 126 16.49 6.95 -7.68
C GLN A 126 15.88 5.54 -7.86
N LEU A 127 15.90 4.75 -6.78
CA LEU A 127 15.27 3.44 -6.75
C LEU A 127 13.82 3.55 -6.29
N THR A 128 12.96 2.69 -6.84
CA THR A 128 11.61 2.44 -6.31
C THR A 128 11.54 1.00 -5.83
N LEU A 129 11.28 0.81 -4.54
CA LEU A 129 10.94 -0.50 -3.97
C LEU A 129 9.42 -0.57 -3.84
N GLY A 130 8.80 -1.57 -4.43
CA GLY A 130 7.34 -1.67 -4.45
C GLY A 130 6.82 -3.10 -4.43
N VAL A 131 5.54 -3.24 -4.09
CA VAL A 131 4.80 -4.48 -4.12
C VAL A 131 3.63 -4.35 -5.08
N ARG A 132 3.42 -5.36 -5.91
CA ARG A 132 2.24 -5.49 -6.76
C ARG A 132 1.84 -6.95 -6.86
N ALA A 133 0.55 -7.24 -6.66
CA ALA A 133 0.01 -8.61 -6.68
C ALA A 133 0.82 -9.61 -5.82
N GLY A 134 1.27 -9.17 -4.63
CA GLY A 134 2.05 -9.99 -3.69
C GLY A 134 3.52 -10.20 -4.05
N MET A 135 4.01 -9.60 -5.14
CA MET A 135 5.40 -9.67 -5.57
C MET A 135 6.13 -8.37 -5.27
N VAL A 136 7.36 -8.48 -4.77
CA VAL A 136 8.27 -7.36 -4.51
C VAL A 136 9.04 -7.06 -5.79
N TYR A 137 9.14 -5.78 -6.13
CA TYR A 137 9.85 -5.27 -7.28
C TYR A 137 10.80 -4.15 -6.87
N LEU A 138 11.94 -4.09 -7.54
CA LEU A 138 12.83 -2.94 -7.53
C LEU A 138 12.87 -2.34 -8.93
N TYR A 139 12.81 -1.03 -9.03
CA TYR A 139 12.97 -0.29 -10.28
C TYR A 139 14.05 0.77 -10.09
N ASP A 140 14.93 0.91 -11.08
CA ASP A 140 15.98 1.92 -11.11
C ASP A 140 15.67 2.96 -12.18
N ALA A 141 15.35 4.18 -11.75
CA ALA A 141 15.03 5.28 -12.66
C ALA A 141 16.28 5.81 -13.40
N ASN A 142 17.49 5.54 -12.90
CA ASN A 142 18.73 5.88 -13.63
C ASN A 142 18.99 4.92 -14.81
N ASN A 143 18.35 3.74 -14.78
CA ASN A 143 18.51 2.72 -15.80
C ASN A 143 17.16 2.22 -16.30
N SER A 144 16.44 3.11 -17.00
CA SER A 144 15.11 2.85 -17.55
C SER A 144 15.02 1.64 -18.48
N MET A 145 16.15 1.15 -19.01
CA MET A 145 16.21 -0.06 -19.85
C MET A 145 16.16 -1.36 -19.05
N ALA A 146 16.47 -1.33 -17.74
CA ALA A 146 16.45 -2.51 -16.89
C ALA A 146 15.03 -2.97 -16.49
N GLY A 147 14.04 -2.07 -16.58
CA GLY A 147 12.65 -2.36 -16.19
C GLY A 147 12.49 -2.68 -14.70
N PHE A 148 11.32 -3.20 -14.32
CA PHE A 148 11.08 -3.68 -12.95
C PHE A 148 11.73 -5.05 -12.75
N VAL A 149 12.65 -5.14 -11.79
CA VAL A 149 13.26 -6.40 -11.36
C VAL A 149 12.39 -7.03 -10.29
N GLY A 150 11.83 -8.21 -10.56
CA GLY A 150 11.09 -8.99 -9.57
C GLY A 150 12.03 -9.63 -8.56
N LEU A 151 11.87 -9.30 -7.28
CA LEU A 151 12.71 -9.80 -6.18
C LEU A 151 12.11 -11.02 -5.45
N GLY A 152 10.91 -11.45 -5.82
CA GLY A 152 10.22 -12.58 -5.21
C GLY A 152 8.93 -12.17 -4.49
N THR A 153 8.32 -13.09 -3.74
CA THR A 153 7.05 -12.82 -3.04
C THR A 153 7.30 -11.98 -1.78
N LEU A 154 6.33 -11.14 -1.43
CA LEU A 154 6.34 -10.39 -0.18
C LEU A 154 6.45 -11.33 1.03
N SER A 155 5.71 -12.43 1.05
CA SER A 155 5.77 -13.42 2.13
C SER A 155 7.18 -14.01 2.31
N SER A 156 7.88 -14.33 1.22
CA SER A 156 9.25 -14.84 1.29
C SER A 156 10.22 -13.82 1.89
N TRP A 157 10.02 -12.54 1.57
CA TRP A 157 10.84 -11.45 2.10
C TRP A 157 10.57 -11.17 3.59
N LEU A 158 9.32 -11.24 4.03
CA LEU A 158 8.98 -11.14 5.45
C LEU A 158 9.67 -12.24 6.27
N ILE A 159 9.62 -13.48 5.80
CA ILE A 159 10.31 -14.60 6.46
C ILE A 159 11.82 -14.35 6.52
N LYS A 160 12.44 -13.89 5.42
CA LYS A 160 13.88 -13.55 5.39
C LYS A 160 14.23 -12.41 6.33
N ALA A 161 13.33 -11.45 6.50
CA ALA A 161 13.49 -10.31 7.39
C ALA A 161 13.19 -10.63 8.87
N GLY A 162 12.66 -11.81 9.18
CA GLY A 162 12.24 -12.18 10.53
C GLY A 162 10.97 -11.45 10.99
N LEU A 163 10.07 -11.12 10.06
CA LEU A 163 8.85 -10.33 10.26
C LEU A 163 7.57 -11.16 10.14
#